data_AF-A0ABD5TTP5-F1
#
_entry.id   AF-A0ABD5TTP5-F1
#
_cell.length_a   1.000
_cell.length_b   1.000
_cell.length_c   1.000
_cell.angle_alpha   90.00
_cell.angle_beta   90.00
_cell.angle_gamma   90.00
#
_symmetry.space_group_name_H-M   'P 1'
#
loop_
_entity.id
_entity.type
_entity.pdbx_description
1 polymer ?
#
loop_
_entity_poly.entity_id
_entity_poly.type
_entity_poly.pdbx_seq_one_letter_code
_entity_poly.pdbx_strand_id
1 'polypeptide(L)'
;MDKETLPRWGWLLVGLFVAATAAQLLNAFVLGPIGLPEAYRVITVITLMSPLLIYVGIWYDEGRREYWDRSRAWIAGDVAFVLSGAALGSSMALVAVVDSGLPQAVKDVIAMGAGFLLSWGLFWWRNPELYRLDGDRER
;
A
#
# COMPACT_ATOMS: atom_id res chain seq x y z
N MET A 1 0.62 15.62 -12.96
CA MET A 1 0.28 16.32 -11.70
C MET A 1 1.41 17.26 -11.40
N ASP A 2 1.10 18.53 -11.18
CA ASP A 2 2.11 19.54 -10.91
C ASP A 2 2.50 19.47 -9.42
N LYS A 3 3.77 19.19 -9.10
CA LYS A 3 4.22 19.05 -7.70
C LYS A 3 4.05 20.36 -6.91
N GLU A 4 3.88 21.47 -7.60
CA GLU A 4 3.76 22.82 -7.05
C GLU A 4 2.35 23.16 -6.57
N THR A 5 1.32 22.43 -7.00
CA THR A 5 -0.08 22.75 -6.62
C THR A 5 -0.43 22.39 -5.18
N LEU A 6 0.21 21.36 -4.61
CA LEU A 6 0.00 20.95 -3.21
C LEU A 6 1.29 20.38 -2.61
N PRO A 7 1.55 20.61 -1.30
CA PRO A 7 2.63 19.95 -0.59
C PRO A 7 2.41 18.43 -0.54
N ARG A 8 3.47 17.64 -0.30
CA ARG A 8 3.45 16.16 -0.26
C ARG A 8 2.26 15.56 0.48
N TRP A 9 1.96 16.12 1.65
CA TRP A 9 0.86 15.68 2.49
C TRP A 9 -0.52 15.93 1.86
N GLY A 10 -0.68 17.00 1.07
CA GLY A 10 -1.94 17.31 0.38
C GLY A 10 -2.30 16.25 -0.65
N TRP A 11 -1.36 15.87 -1.52
CA TRP A 11 -1.60 14.79 -2.48
C TRP A 11 -1.76 13.43 -1.82
N LEU A 12 -1.02 13.17 -0.74
CA LEU A 12 -1.23 11.97 0.07
C LEU A 12 -2.67 11.91 0.58
N LEU A 13 -3.17 12.98 1.22
CA LEU A 13 -4.52 13.03 1.78
C LEU A 13 -5.60 12.84 0.70
N VAL A 14 -5.46 13.49 -0.45
CA VAL A 14 -6.38 13.31 -1.59
C VAL A 14 -6.36 11.85 -2.05
N GLY A 15 -5.18 11.27 -2.24
CA GLY A 15 -5.03 9.87 -2.60
C GLY A 15 -5.71 8.96 -1.58
N LEU A 16 -5.37 9.11 -0.30
CA LEU A 16 -5.92 8.30 0.79
C LEU A 16 -7.44 8.42 0.88
N PHE A 17 -7.99 9.63 0.67
CA PHE A 17 -9.44 9.84 0.63
C PHE A 17 -10.09 9.09 -0.54
N VAL A 18 -9.49 9.15 -1.73
CA VAL A 18 -9.98 8.41 -2.91
C VAL A 18 -9.89 6.90 -2.67
N ALA A 19 -8.78 6.39 -2.13
CA ALA A 19 -8.64 4.98 -1.82
C ALA A 19 -9.62 4.51 -0.74
N ALA A 20 -9.82 5.29 0.32
CA ALA A 20 -10.80 4.98 1.36
C ALA A 20 -12.21 4.94 0.76
N THR A 21 -12.59 5.92 -0.06
CA THR A 21 -13.89 5.94 -0.73
C THR A 21 -14.06 4.72 -1.63
N ALA A 22 -13.06 4.41 -2.45
CA ALA A 22 -13.08 3.23 -3.32
C ALA A 22 -13.18 1.92 -2.53
N ALA A 23 -12.45 1.81 -1.41
CA ALA A 23 -12.51 0.66 -0.52
C ALA A 23 -13.93 0.49 0.05
N GLN A 24 -14.56 1.57 0.50
CA GLN A 24 -15.91 1.52 1.05
C GLN A 24 -16.94 1.15 -0.02
N LEU A 25 -16.81 1.66 -1.25
CA LEU A 25 -17.64 1.24 -2.37
C LEU A 25 -17.46 -0.26 -2.68
N LEU A 26 -16.20 -0.73 -2.73
CA LEU A 26 -15.92 -2.15 -2.96
C LEU A 26 -16.49 -3.04 -1.83
N ASN A 27 -16.35 -2.60 -0.59
CA ASN A 27 -16.90 -3.29 0.57
C ASN A 27 -18.43 -3.33 0.50
N ALA A 28 -19.09 -2.24 0.11
CA ALA A 28 -20.55 -2.15 0.04
C ALA A 28 -21.14 -2.93 -1.13
N PHE A 29 -20.55 -2.84 -2.32
CA PHE A 29 -21.12 -3.39 -3.56
C PHE A 29 -20.58 -4.76 -3.94
N VAL A 30 -19.41 -5.17 -3.41
CA VAL A 30 -18.79 -6.45 -3.75
C VAL A 30 -18.74 -7.36 -2.53
N LEU A 31 -18.10 -6.93 -1.44
CA LEU A 31 -17.88 -7.84 -0.29
C LEU A 31 -19.13 -8.04 0.57
N GLY A 32 -19.94 -7.00 0.75
CA GLY A 32 -21.21 -7.06 1.49
C GLY A 32 -22.17 -8.10 0.92
N PRO A 33 -22.47 -8.09 -0.39
CA PRO A 33 -23.32 -9.09 -1.03
C PRO A 33 -22.79 -10.53 -0.94
N ILE A 34 -21.48 -10.72 -0.80
CA ILE A 34 -20.84 -12.04 -0.68
C ILE A 34 -20.90 -12.57 0.78
N GLY A 35 -21.37 -11.76 1.74
CA GLY A 35 -21.53 -12.16 3.13
C GLY A 35 -20.23 -12.16 3.93
N LEU A 36 -19.20 -11.43 3.48
CA LEU A 36 -17.93 -11.34 4.19
C LEU A 36 -18.09 -10.58 5.53
N PRO A 37 -17.54 -11.12 6.64
CA PRO A 37 -17.61 -10.44 7.93
C PRO A 37 -16.93 -9.07 7.92
N GLU A 38 -17.43 -8.15 8.75
CA GLU A 38 -16.94 -6.76 8.77
C GLU A 38 -15.45 -6.65 9.09
N ALA A 39 -14.90 -7.60 9.87
CA ALA A 39 -13.49 -7.67 10.19
C ALA A 39 -12.58 -7.72 8.95
N TYR A 40 -13.06 -8.26 7.82
CA TYR A 40 -12.28 -8.34 6.59
C TYR A 40 -12.33 -7.05 5.74
N ARG A 41 -13.21 -6.09 6.07
CA ARG A 41 -13.31 -4.80 5.36
C ARG A 41 -12.05 -3.96 5.50
N VAL A 42 -11.29 -4.13 6.58
CA VAL A 42 -10.02 -3.42 6.78
C VAL A 42 -8.97 -3.81 5.72
N ILE A 43 -9.02 -5.05 5.21
CA ILE A 43 -8.07 -5.57 4.23
C ILE A 43 -8.15 -4.78 2.92
N THR A 44 -9.35 -4.47 2.44
CA THR A 44 -9.52 -3.70 1.19
C THR A 44 -9.02 -2.28 1.34
N VAL A 45 -9.26 -1.66 2.49
CA VAL A 45 -8.74 -0.33 2.83
C VAL A 45 -7.21 -0.35 2.81
N ILE A 46 -6.57 -1.28 3.51
CA ILE A 46 -5.10 -1.43 3.54
C ILE A 46 -4.54 -1.68 2.15
N THR A 47 -5.18 -2.58 1.40
CA THR A 47 -4.76 -2.96 0.06
C THR A 47 -4.75 -1.75 -0.88
N LEU A 48 -5.76 -0.89 -0.81
CA LEU A 48 -5.85 0.29 -1.66
C LEU A 48 -5.00 1.48 -1.19
N MET A 49 -4.79 1.63 0.12
CA MET A 49 -3.95 2.70 0.68
C MET A 49 -2.46 2.41 0.52
N SER A 50 -2.04 1.14 0.57
CA SER A 50 -0.63 0.74 0.49
C SER A 50 0.08 1.29 -0.75
N PRO A 51 -0.44 1.13 -1.99
CA PRO A 51 0.15 1.75 -3.17
C PRO A 51 0.37 3.24 -3.02
N LEU A 52 -0.61 3.97 -2.49
CA LEU A 52 -0.52 5.43 -2.37
C LEU A 52 0.63 5.85 -1.46
N LEU A 53 0.79 5.19 -0.32
CA LEU A 53 1.88 5.49 0.61
C LEU A 53 3.25 5.27 -0.05
N ILE A 54 3.39 4.21 -0.84
CA ILE A 54 4.64 3.85 -1.52
C ILE A 54 4.91 4.82 -2.69
N TYR A 55 3.96 4.96 -3.60
CA TYR A 55 4.15 5.73 -4.84
C TYR A 55 4.20 7.24 -4.62
N VAL A 56 3.44 7.79 -3.66
CA VAL A 56 3.59 9.21 -3.29
C VAL A 56 4.97 9.47 -2.70
N GLY A 57 5.52 8.52 -1.93
CA GLY A 57 6.89 8.59 -1.43
C GLY A 57 7.91 8.68 -2.56
N ILE A 58 7.82 7.77 -3.54
CA ILE A 58 8.72 7.74 -4.71
C ILE A 58 8.55 8.98 -5.59
N TRP A 59 7.32 9.44 -5.78
CA TRP A 59 7.06 10.61 -6.62
C TRP A 59 7.65 11.90 -6.05
N TYR A 60 7.70 12.03 -4.72
CA TYR A 60 8.31 13.19 -4.06
C TYR A 60 9.82 13.09 -3.88
N ASP A 61 10.38 11.88 -3.89
CA ASP A 61 11.83 11.68 -3.79
C ASP A 61 12.51 11.96 -5.14
N GLU A 62 13.28 13.04 -5.21
CA GLU A 62 14.00 13.43 -6.43
C GLU A 62 15.05 12.39 -6.84
N GLY A 63 15.66 11.70 -5.87
CA GLY A 63 16.65 10.63 -6.12
C GLY A 63 16.04 9.36 -6.71
N ARG A 64 14.71 9.24 -6.72
CA ARG A 64 13.98 8.07 -7.25
C ARG A 64 13.13 8.39 -8.48
N ARG A 65 13.35 9.57 -9.07
CA ARG A 65 12.55 10.04 -10.21
C ARG A 65 12.64 9.10 -11.42
N GLU A 66 13.80 8.47 -11.62
CA GLU A 66 14.04 7.48 -12.68
C GLU A 66 13.07 6.28 -12.65
N TYR A 67 12.42 6.01 -11.51
CA TYR A 67 11.37 5.01 -11.43
C TYR A 67 10.26 5.25 -12.45
N TRP A 68 9.89 6.51 -12.66
CA TRP A 68 8.78 6.88 -13.54
C TRP A 68 9.12 6.78 -15.03
N ASP A 69 10.39 6.58 -15.38
CA ASP A 69 10.85 6.36 -16.75
C ASP A 69 10.74 4.87 -17.16
N ARG A 70 10.39 3.99 -16.21
CA ARG A 70 10.16 2.56 -16.46
C ARG A 70 8.94 2.35 -17.37
N SER A 71 8.92 1.19 -18.03
CA SER A 71 7.79 0.82 -18.88
C SER A 71 6.48 0.70 -18.07
N ARG A 72 5.36 1.05 -18.68
CA ARG A 72 4.03 0.93 -18.04
C ARG A 72 3.74 -0.50 -17.55
N ALA A 73 4.23 -1.50 -18.27
CA ALA A 73 4.11 -2.91 -17.89
C ALA A 73 4.88 -3.22 -16.59
N TRP A 74 6.05 -2.61 -16.39
CA TRP A 74 6.82 -2.75 -15.15
C TRP A 74 6.07 -2.17 -13.96
N ILE A 75 5.59 -0.94 -14.10
CA ILE A 75 4.83 -0.22 -13.06
C ILE A 75 3.54 -0.99 -12.71
N ALA A 76 2.80 -1.48 -13.71
CA ALA A 76 1.62 -2.29 -13.47
C ALA A 76 1.95 -3.58 -12.70
N GLY A 77 3.09 -4.20 -13.01
CA GLY A 77 3.60 -5.35 -12.25
C GLY A 77 3.92 -5.00 -10.80
N ASP A 78 4.56 -3.86 -10.54
CA ASP A 78 4.85 -3.40 -9.17
C ASP A 78 3.56 -3.12 -8.39
N VAL A 79 2.57 -2.47 -9.02
CA VAL A 79 1.25 -2.24 -8.42
C VAL A 79 0.60 -3.58 -8.04
N ALA A 80 0.63 -4.57 -8.93
CA ALA A 80 0.09 -5.90 -8.63
C ALA A 80 0.81 -6.57 -7.45
N PHE A 81 2.14 -6.45 -7.36
CA PHE A 81 2.93 -6.98 -6.24
C PHE A 81 2.61 -6.28 -4.92
N VAL A 82 2.49 -4.95 -4.93
CA VAL A 82 2.09 -4.13 -3.78
C VAL A 82 0.71 -4.53 -3.30
N LEU A 83 -0.28 -4.58 -4.20
CA LEU A 83 -1.66 -4.98 -3.86
C LEU A 83 -1.70 -6.40 -3.28
N SER A 84 -0.97 -7.33 -3.90
CA SER A 84 -0.91 -8.73 -3.44
C SER A 84 -0.23 -8.83 -2.07
N GLY A 85 0.89 -8.13 -1.85
CA GLY A 85 1.58 -8.10 -0.57
C GLY A 85 0.74 -7.49 0.53
N ALA A 86 0.03 -6.40 0.24
CA ALA A 86 -0.86 -5.77 1.19
C ALA A 86 -2.00 -6.71 1.59
N ALA A 87 -2.70 -7.29 0.60
CA ALA A 87 -3.81 -8.20 0.85
C ALA A 87 -3.37 -9.45 1.61
N LEU A 88 -2.27 -10.10 1.21
CA LEU A 88 -1.76 -11.31 1.87
C LEU A 88 -1.27 -10.99 3.28
N GLY A 89 -0.46 -9.95 3.45
CA GLY A 89 0.12 -9.58 4.74
C GLY A 89 -0.94 -9.20 5.76
N SER A 90 -1.94 -8.41 5.36
CA SER A 90 -3.05 -8.05 6.25
C SER A 90 -3.93 -9.25 6.57
N SER A 91 -4.18 -10.15 5.60
CA SER A 91 -4.99 -11.36 5.82
C SER A 91 -4.32 -12.31 6.81
N MET A 92 -3.02 -12.59 6.62
CA MET A 92 -2.25 -13.45 7.51
C MET A 92 -2.23 -12.91 8.94
N ALA A 93 -1.98 -11.61 9.09
CA ALA A 93 -1.96 -10.96 10.39
C ALA A 93 -3.33 -10.95 11.05
N LEU A 94 -4.40 -10.65 10.30
CA LEU A 94 -5.76 -10.66 10.82
C LEU A 94 -6.14 -12.06 11.32
N VAL A 95 -5.88 -13.11 10.54
CA VAL A 95 -6.14 -14.51 10.95
C VAL A 95 -5.37 -14.86 12.23
N ALA A 96 -4.13 -14.40 12.38
CA ALA A 96 -3.33 -14.66 13.57
C ALA A 96 -3.89 -13.99 14.85
N VAL A 97 -4.66 -12.90 14.72
CA VAL A 97 -5.16 -12.13 15.86
C VAL A 97 -6.68 -12.09 15.98
N VAL A 98 -7.44 -12.69 15.04
CA VAL A 98 -8.91 -12.56 14.99
C VAL A 98 -9.58 -13.09 16.26
N ASP A 99 -9.10 -14.22 16.79
CA ASP A 99 -9.62 -14.85 18.00
C ASP A 99 -8.91 -14.39 19.28
N SER A 100 -7.99 -13.43 19.16
CA SER A 100 -7.41 -12.80 20.34
C SER A 100 -8.47 -11.91 21.02
N GLY A 101 -8.45 -11.85 22.36
CA GLY A 101 -9.29 -10.94 23.14
C GLY A 101 -8.93 -9.46 23.00
N LEU A 102 -8.12 -9.10 21.99
CA LEU A 102 -7.68 -7.74 21.75
C LEU A 102 -8.83 -6.86 21.23
N PRO A 103 -8.80 -5.55 21.51
CA PRO A 103 -9.71 -4.60 20.90
C PRO A 103 -9.57 -4.61 19.37
N GLN A 104 -10.68 -4.43 18.64
CA GLN A 104 -10.71 -4.43 17.17
C GLN A 104 -9.71 -3.42 16.58
N ALA A 105 -9.62 -2.21 17.16
CA ALA A 105 -8.68 -1.19 16.71
C ALA A 105 -7.22 -1.66 16.75
N VAL A 106 -6.84 -2.49 17.73
CA VAL A 106 -5.49 -3.05 17.82
C VAL A 106 -5.27 -4.10 16.72
N LYS A 107 -6.26 -4.96 16.48
CA LYS A 107 -6.21 -5.96 15.39
C LYS A 107 -6.08 -5.29 14.02
N ASP A 108 -6.83 -4.22 13.81
CA ASP A 108 -6.79 -3.43 12.57
C ASP A 108 -5.41 -2.82 12.37
N VAL A 109 -4.82 -2.19 13.40
CA VAL A 109 -3.47 -1.62 13.33
C VAL A 109 -2.41 -2.69 13.03
N ILE A 110 -2.52 -3.88 13.64
CA ILE A 110 -1.62 -5.01 13.37
C ILE A 110 -1.75 -5.45 11.90
N ALA A 111 -2.98 -5.63 11.41
CA ALA A 111 -3.24 -6.02 10.03
C ALA A 111 -2.74 -4.96 9.03
N MET A 112 -2.95 -3.67 9.34
CA MET A 112 -2.45 -2.54 8.56
C MET A 112 -0.93 -2.56 8.48
N GLY A 113 -0.26 -2.70 9.62
CA GLY A 113 1.20 -2.76 9.70
C GLY A 113 1.76 -3.92 8.90
N ALA A 114 1.23 -5.13 9.10
CA ALA A 114 1.70 -6.33 8.40
C ALA A 114 1.47 -6.25 6.88
N GLY A 115 0.29 -5.82 6.43
CA GLY A 115 0.00 -5.64 5.01
C GLY A 115 0.94 -4.62 4.37
N PHE A 116 1.09 -3.45 5.00
CA PHE A 116 1.99 -2.42 4.49
C PHE A 116 3.45 -2.91 4.44
N LEU A 117 3.96 -3.53 5.50
CA LEU A 117 5.34 -4.03 5.56
C LEU A 117 5.62 -5.09 4.49
N LEU A 118 4.69 -6.03 4.28
CA LEU A 118 4.86 -7.06 3.25
C LEU A 118 4.80 -6.45 1.84
N SER A 119 3.84 -5.55 1.60
CA SER A 119 3.75 -4.79 0.35
C SER A 119 5.04 -4.00 0.06
N TRP A 120 5.55 -3.29 1.06
CA TRP A 120 6.80 -2.54 0.96
C TRP A 120 8.00 -3.45 0.70
N GLY A 121 8.10 -4.57 1.44
CA GLY A 121 9.16 -5.55 1.26
C GLY A 121 9.17 -6.16 -0.14
N LEU A 122 8.00 -6.50 -0.69
CA LEU A 122 7.89 -7.00 -2.07
C LEU A 122 8.27 -5.93 -3.10
N PHE A 123 7.83 -4.69 -2.90
CA PHE A 123 8.20 -3.58 -3.78
C PHE A 123 9.72 -3.32 -3.75
N TRP A 124 10.30 -3.30 -2.55
CA TRP A 124 11.74 -3.14 -2.32
C TRP A 124 12.55 -4.26 -2.97
N TRP A 125 12.13 -5.52 -2.78
CA TRP A 125 12.79 -6.68 -3.36
C TRP A 125 12.77 -6.67 -4.89
N ARG A 126 11.68 -6.18 -5.49
CA ARG A 126 11.52 -6.10 -6.95
C ARG A 126 12.26 -4.92 -7.59
N ASN A 127 12.52 -3.85 -6.83
CA ASN A 127 13.17 -2.62 -7.32
C ASN A 127 14.41 -2.25 -6.47
N PRO A 128 15.39 -3.15 -6.32
CA PRO A 128 16.56 -2.93 -5.45
C PRO A 128 17.41 -1.72 -5.87
N GLU A 129 17.42 -1.37 -7.15
CA GLU A 129 18.11 -0.21 -7.70
C GLU A 129 17.64 1.12 -7.13
N LEU A 130 16.37 1.24 -6.71
CA LEU A 130 15.83 2.46 -6.10
C LEU A 130 16.33 2.68 -4.67
N TYR A 131 16.97 1.66 -4.08
CA TYR A 131 17.40 1.64 -2.69
C TYR A 131 18.89 1.35 -2.53
N ARG A 132 19.62 1.17 -3.63
CA ARG A 132 21.08 1.18 -3.59
C ARG A 132 21.53 2.57 -3.19
N LEU A 133 22.14 2.69 -2.01
CA LEU A 133 22.89 3.88 -1.64
C LEU A 133 24.04 4.01 -2.64
N ASP A 134 24.27 5.21 -3.19
CA ASP A 134 25.34 5.53 -4.14
C ASP A 134 26.78 5.25 -3.63
N GLY A 135 26.95 4.60 -2.48
CA GLY A 135 28.24 4.32 -1.82
C GLY A 135 29.07 3.18 -2.39
N ASP A 136 28.64 2.50 -3.46
CA ASP A 136 29.39 1.41 -4.12
C ASP A 136 30.08 1.84 -5.42
N ARG A 137 30.07 3.15 -5.77
CA ARG A 137 30.77 3.69 -6.95
C ARG A 137 32.21 4.13 -6.68
N GLU A 138 32.74 3.96 -5.48
CA GLU A 138 34.12 4.33 -5.10
C GLU A 138 35.00 3.14 -4.67
N ARG A 139 34.79 1.93 -5.23
CA ARG A 139 35.75 0.83 -5.10
C ARG A 139 36.08 0.17 -6.43
#